data_AF-A0A376W6K8-F1
#
_entry.id   AF-A0A376W6K8-F1
#
_cell.length_a   1.000
_cell.length_b   1.000
_cell.length_c   1.000
_cell.angle_alpha   90.00
_cell.angle_beta   90.00
_cell.angle_gamma   90.00
#
_symmetry.space_group_name_H-M   'P 1'
#
loop_
_entity.id
_entity.type
_entity.pdbx_description
1 polymer ?
#
loop_
_entity_poly.entity_id
_entity_poly.type
_entity_poly.pdbx_seq_one_letter_code
_entity_poly.pdbx_strand_id
1 'polypeptide(L)'
;MSEINYQVLREKAEKATRGEWSLEYGENRFDGDDALIHREAAGYIPICRIEGAHPESGFDEDFQMEQQANAEFIAAANPATVLALLNERERNQQYIKRRDQENEDIALTVGKLRVELEETKSKLNEQREYYEGVISDGSKRIAELEAREIKPAKGEVLVVVSGFTGCGKSAIAGEIEIAMKAIGVPVLWTNGDAEKAHDRS
;
A
#
# COMPACT_ATOMS: atom_id res chain seq x y z
N MET A 1 -29.85 22.83 16.67
CA MET A 1 -30.70 21.85 15.99
C MET A 1 -30.84 20.66 16.92
N SER A 2 -32.07 20.25 17.24
CA SER A 2 -32.32 19.01 17.98
C SER A 2 -32.01 17.81 17.09
N GLU A 3 -31.48 16.73 17.67
CA GLU A 3 -31.24 15.49 16.93
C GLU A 3 -32.58 14.86 16.54
N ILE A 4 -32.72 14.49 15.25
CA ILE A 4 -33.94 13.83 14.75
C ILE A 4 -33.99 12.42 15.33
N ASN A 5 -35.09 12.08 16.01
CA ASN A 5 -35.34 10.71 16.44
C ASN A 5 -35.92 9.88 15.28
N TYR A 6 -35.05 9.18 14.57
CA TYR A 6 -35.40 8.36 13.39
C TYR A 6 -36.31 7.18 13.73
N GLN A 7 -36.22 6.61 14.93
CA GLN A 7 -37.08 5.51 15.35
C GLN A 7 -38.52 6.00 15.54
N VAL A 8 -38.69 7.15 16.20
CA VAL A 8 -40.01 7.79 16.34
C VAL A 8 -40.58 8.18 14.98
N LEU A 9 -39.73 8.68 14.05
CA LEU A 9 -40.18 8.99 12.69
C LEU A 9 -40.62 7.75 11.91
N ARG A 10 -39.87 6.65 12.02
CA ARG A 10 -40.24 5.34 11.43
C ARG A 10 -41.59 4.86 11.94
N GLU A 11 -41.78 4.85 13.26
CA GLU A 11 -43.04 4.40 13.88
C GLU A 11 -44.24 5.24 13.44
N LYS A 12 -44.06 6.55 13.27
CA LYS A 12 -45.11 7.43 12.73
C LYS A 12 -45.42 7.10 11.28
N ALA A 13 -44.41 6.89 10.44
CA ALA A 13 -44.60 6.52 9.04
C ALA A 13 -45.28 5.14 8.89
N GLU A 14 -44.90 4.14 9.68
CA GLU A 14 -45.50 2.80 9.64
C GLU A 14 -46.98 2.77 10.06
N LYS A 15 -47.39 3.68 10.95
CA LYS A 15 -48.77 3.84 11.44
C LYS A 15 -49.64 4.69 10.51
N ALA A 16 -49.04 5.54 9.69
CA ALA A 16 -49.76 6.38 8.73
C ALA A 16 -50.36 5.57 7.57
N THR A 17 -51.19 6.21 6.74
CA THR A 17 -51.74 5.59 5.53
C THR A 17 -50.60 5.13 4.63
N ARG A 18 -50.44 3.80 4.51
CA ARG A 18 -49.32 3.19 3.78
C ARG A 18 -49.33 3.57 2.29
N GLY A 19 -48.20 3.38 1.62
CA GLY A 19 -48.09 3.55 0.17
C GLY A 19 -47.87 4.99 -0.25
N GLU A 20 -47.86 5.22 -1.56
CA GLU A 20 -47.73 6.55 -2.13
C GLU A 20 -49.04 7.33 -2.01
N TRP A 21 -48.89 8.63 -1.81
CA TRP A 21 -50.01 9.57 -1.74
C TRP A 21 -50.03 10.39 -3.02
N SER A 22 -51.24 10.67 -3.50
CA SER A 22 -51.51 11.43 -4.71
C SER A 22 -52.20 12.74 -4.35
N LEU A 23 -52.01 13.74 -5.19
CA LEU A 23 -52.59 15.06 -5.05
C LEU A 23 -53.63 15.28 -6.15
N GLU A 24 -54.82 15.71 -5.77
CA GLU A 24 -55.93 16.07 -6.65
C GLU A 24 -56.37 17.50 -6.31
N TYR A 25 -56.56 18.34 -7.34
CA TYR A 25 -57.18 19.66 -7.19
C TYR A 25 -58.65 19.51 -7.56
N GLY A 26 -59.55 19.88 -6.63
CA GLY A 26 -60.96 19.54 -6.72
C GLY A 26 -61.72 20.38 -7.74
N GLU A 27 -62.12 19.79 -8.87
CA GLU A 27 -63.14 20.41 -9.74
C GLU A 27 -64.55 19.83 -9.50
N ASN A 28 -64.73 18.66 -8.86
CA ASN A 28 -66.02 17.94 -8.94
C ASN A 28 -66.44 17.03 -7.76
N ARG A 29 -65.72 16.96 -6.62
CA ARG A 29 -66.07 15.99 -5.53
C ARG A 29 -66.27 16.55 -4.12
N PHE A 30 -65.70 17.69 -3.79
CA PHE A 30 -65.91 18.46 -2.56
C PHE A 30 -65.79 19.95 -2.93
N ASP A 31 -66.43 20.85 -2.19
CA ASP A 31 -66.48 22.32 -2.46
C ASP A 31 -65.13 22.81 -3.00
N GLY A 32 -65.09 23.21 -4.27
CA GLY A 32 -63.92 23.18 -5.17
C GLY A 32 -62.81 24.20 -4.89
N ASP A 33 -62.41 24.36 -3.63
CA ASP A 33 -61.47 25.41 -3.19
C ASP A 33 -60.15 24.86 -2.61
N ASP A 34 -59.94 23.53 -2.64
CA ASP A 34 -58.82 22.88 -1.93
C ASP A 34 -57.99 21.90 -2.76
N ALA A 35 -56.77 21.69 -2.26
CA ALA A 35 -55.93 20.54 -2.61
C ALA A 35 -56.28 19.34 -1.72
N LEU A 36 -56.47 18.18 -2.34
CA LEU A 36 -56.81 16.94 -1.66
C LEU A 36 -55.70 15.91 -1.85
N ILE A 37 -55.07 15.53 -0.74
CA ILE A 37 -54.13 14.43 -0.70
C ILE A 37 -54.92 13.16 -0.41
N HIS A 38 -54.74 12.16 -1.27
CA HIS A 38 -55.47 10.90 -1.23
C HIS A 38 -54.57 9.72 -1.54
N ARG A 39 -55.13 8.51 -1.39
CA ARG A 39 -54.55 7.28 -1.92
C ARG A 39 -55.60 6.49 -2.66
N GLU A 40 -55.29 6.07 -3.88
CA GLU A 40 -56.08 5.07 -4.59
C GLU A 40 -55.60 3.67 -4.22
N ALA A 41 -56.45 2.92 -3.51
CA ALA A 41 -56.18 1.54 -3.15
C ALA A 41 -57.45 0.71 -3.36
N ALA A 42 -58.07 0.19 -2.28
CA ALA A 42 -59.40 -0.43 -2.33
C ALA A 42 -60.50 0.64 -2.37
N GLY A 43 -60.42 1.55 -3.36
CA GLY A 43 -61.22 2.78 -3.43
C GLY A 43 -60.43 4.03 -3.07
N TYR A 44 -61.14 5.16 -3.02
CA TYR A 44 -60.61 6.48 -2.74
C TYR A 44 -60.49 6.71 -1.23
N ILE A 45 -59.27 6.93 -0.72
CA ILE A 45 -59.02 7.21 0.70
C ILE A 45 -58.55 8.66 0.82
N PRO A 46 -59.37 9.59 1.36
CA PRO A 46 -58.93 10.94 1.65
C PRO A 46 -57.96 10.94 2.84
N ILE A 47 -56.87 11.71 2.74
CA ILE A 47 -55.81 11.77 3.76
C ILE A 47 -55.75 13.16 4.40
N CYS A 48 -55.71 14.21 3.59
CA CYS A 48 -55.60 15.59 4.06
C CYS A 48 -56.21 16.55 3.03
N ARG A 49 -56.92 17.58 3.51
CA ARG A 49 -57.41 18.71 2.72
C ARG A 49 -56.55 19.92 3.06
N ILE A 50 -56.11 20.65 2.05
CA ILE A 50 -55.29 21.86 2.18
C ILE A 50 -56.07 23.00 1.54
N GLU A 51 -56.60 23.86 2.41
CA GLU A 51 -57.41 25.01 2.05
C GLU A 51 -56.57 26.08 1.36
N GLY A 52 -57.17 26.79 0.41
CA GLY A 52 -56.52 27.91 -0.27
C GLY A 52 -55.56 27.51 -1.39
N ALA A 53 -55.42 26.22 -1.71
CA ALA A 53 -54.56 25.79 -2.81
C ALA A 53 -55.22 25.93 -4.20
N HIS A 54 -56.52 26.25 -4.27
CA HIS A 54 -57.25 26.42 -5.53
C HIS A 54 -57.35 27.90 -5.96
N PRO A 55 -57.31 28.22 -7.27
CA PRO A 55 -57.45 29.59 -7.76
C PRO A 55 -58.76 30.28 -7.36
N GLU A 56 -59.84 29.51 -7.21
CA GLU A 56 -61.18 30.03 -6.84
C GLU A 56 -61.38 30.19 -5.32
N SER A 57 -60.39 29.81 -4.51
CA SER A 57 -60.47 29.83 -3.03
C SER A 57 -60.66 31.22 -2.40
N GLY A 58 -60.49 32.30 -3.15
CA GLY A 58 -60.64 33.67 -2.68
C GLY A 58 -59.47 34.20 -1.83
N PHE A 59 -58.40 33.42 -1.64
CA PHE A 59 -57.16 33.87 -1.00
C PHE A 59 -56.25 34.62 -1.99
N ASP A 60 -55.28 35.37 -1.45
CA ASP A 60 -54.25 36.03 -2.27
C ASP A 60 -53.30 35.03 -2.94
N GLU A 61 -52.72 35.44 -4.08
CA GLU A 61 -51.89 34.56 -4.91
C GLU A 61 -50.66 34.00 -4.17
N ASP A 62 -50.02 34.79 -3.29
CA ASP A 62 -48.85 34.36 -2.54
C ASP A 62 -49.23 33.22 -1.58
N PHE A 63 -50.33 33.37 -0.85
CA PHE A 63 -50.86 32.31 0.00
C PHE A 63 -51.25 31.05 -0.80
N GLN A 64 -51.88 31.22 -1.97
CA GLN A 64 -52.27 30.09 -2.82
C GLN A 64 -51.07 29.26 -3.27
N MET A 65 -50.02 29.93 -3.73
CA MET A 65 -48.77 29.28 -4.16
C MET A 65 -48.10 28.51 -3.01
N GLU A 66 -48.07 29.08 -1.80
CA GLU A 66 -47.55 28.38 -0.62
C GLU A 66 -48.36 27.12 -0.30
N GLN A 67 -49.69 27.17 -0.39
CA GLN A 67 -50.54 26.01 -0.11
C GLN A 67 -50.40 24.91 -1.16
N GLN A 68 -50.24 25.27 -2.44
CA GLN A 68 -49.92 24.30 -3.50
C GLN A 68 -48.58 23.62 -3.22
N ALA A 69 -47.54 24.38 -2.90
CA ALA A 69 -46.22 23.84 -2.56
C ALA A 69 -46.25 22.93 -1.33
N ASN A 70 -47.01 23.31 -0.29
CA ASN A 70 -47.22 22.47 0.90
C ASN A 70 -47.91 21.15 0.55
N ALA A 71 -48.92 21.20 -0.33
CA ALA A 71 -49.64 20.00 -0.77
C ALA A 71 -48.75 19.03 -1.54
N GLU A 72 -47.98 19.56 -2.50
CA GLU A 72 -46.98 18.78 -3.24
C GLU A 72 -45.94 18.18 -2.30
N PHE A 73 -45.42 18.96 -1.35
CA PHE A 73 -44.43 18.49 -0.38
C PHE A 73 -44.98 17.36 0.49
N ILE A 74 -46.18 17.49 1.05
CA ILE A 74 -46.78 16.47 1.91
C ILE A 74 -47.07 15.18 1.11
N ALA A 75 -47.56 15.30 -0.13
CA ALA A 75 -47.79 14.14 -0.99
C ALA A 75 -46.47 13.42 -1.37
N ALA A 76 -45.41 14.18 -1.65
CA ALA A 76 -44.09 13.62 -1.93
C ALA A 76 -43.41 13.02 -0.70
N ALA A 77 -43.52 13.67 0.46
CA ALA A 77 -42.99 13.23 1.76
C ALA A 77 -43.91 12.23 2.49
N ASN A 78 -44.65 11.43 1.71
CA ASN A 78 -45.54 10.40 2.23
C ASN A 78 -44.77 9.30 3.00
N PRO A 79 -45.50 8.43 3.73
CA PRO A 79 -44.88 7.36 4.52
C PRO A 79 -43.98 6.40 3.73
N ALA A 80 -44.31 6.10 2.46
CA ALA A 80 -43.47 5.23 1.64
C ALA A 80 -42.11 5.88 1.36
N THR A 81 -42.10 7.16 0.97
CA THR A 81 -40.88 7.93 0.75
C THR A 81 -40.04 8.02 2.03
N VAL A 82 -40.67 8.37 3.16
CA VAL A 82 -39.96 8.50 4.44
C VAL A 82 -39.33 7.17 4.86
N LEU A 83 -40.06 6.05 4.74
CA LEU A 83 -39.52 4.72 5.07
C LEU A 83 -38.39 4.31 4.12
N ALA A 84 -38.47 4.63 2.83
CA ALA A 84 -37.41 4.38 1.87
C ALA A 84 -36.11 5.12 2.26
N LEU A 85 -36.22 6.42 2.60
CA LEU A 85 -35.09 7.22 3.06
C LEU A 85 -34.48 6.70 4.36
N LEU A 86 -35.32 6.27 5.32
CA LEU A 86 -34.85 5.68 6.57
C LEU A 86 -34.10 4.36 6.33
N ASN A 87 -34.63 3.49 5.46
CA ASN A 87 -33.98 2.24 5.07
C ASN A 87 -32.66 2.48 4.35
N GLU A 88 -32.58 3.48 3.48
CA GLU A 88 -31.33 3.88 2.82
C GLU A 88 -30.31 4.39 3.84
N ARG A 89 -30.72 5.26 4.76
CA ARG A 89 -29.87 5.75 5.85
C ARG A 89 -29.31 4.60 6.70
N GLU A 90 -30.15 3.64 7.11
CA GLU A 90 -29.71 2.49 7.89
C GLU A 90 -28.70 1.62 7.13
N ARG A 91 -28.94 1.37 5.83
CA ARG A 91 -27.98 0.65 4.98
C ARG A 91 -26.64 1.41 4.86
N ASN A 92 -26.69 2.72 4.69
CA ASN A 92 -25.48 3.56 4.61
C ASN A 92 -24.71 3.55 5.93
N GLN A 93 -25.39 3.59 7.07
CA GLN A 93 -24.76 3.46 8.39
C GLN A 93 -24.07 2.09 8.59
N GLN A 94 -24.71 1.01 8.15
CA GLN A 94 -24.10 -0.32 8.18
C GLN A 94 -22.88 -0.42 7.25
N TYR A 95 -22.95 0.21 6.08
CA TYR A 95 -21.82 0.27 5.15
C TYR A 95 -20.62 0.99 5.76
N ILE A 96 -20.83 2.15 6.39
CA ILE A 96 -19.77 2.92 7.06
C ILE A 96 -19.12 2.05 8.15
N LYS A 97 -19.91 1.41 9.02
CA LYS A 97 -19.37 0.52 10.06
C LYS A 97 -18.49 -0.60 9.51
N ARG A 98 -18.89 -1.22 8.40
CA ARG A 98 -18.08 -2.28 7.75
C ARG A 98 -16.77 -1.73 7.18
N ARG A 99 -16.81 -0.53 6.58
CA ARG A 99 -15.61 0.13 6.04
C ARG A 99 -14.65 0.54 7.15
N ASP A 100 -15.16 1.00 8.28
CA ASP A 100 -14.34 1.33 9.45
C ASP A 100 -13.63 0.09 9.99
N GLN A 101 -14.34 -1.03 10.09
CA GLN A 101 -13.74 -2.31 10.50
C GLN A 101 -12.67 -2.79 9.50
N GLU A 102 -12.97 -2.74 8.20
CA GLU A 102 -12.02 -3.12 7.15
C GLU A 102 -10.76 -2.24 7.19
N ASN A 103 -10.93 -0.93 7.40
CA ASN A 103 -9.83 0.01 7.52
C ASN A 103 -8.97 -0.27 8.76
N GLU A 104 -9.57 -0.67 9.88
CA GLU A 104 -8.85 -1.09 11.09
C GLU A 104 -8.02 -2.36 10.84
N ASP A 105 -8.61 -3.38 10.19
CA ASP A 105 -7.93 -4.62 9.84
C ASP A 105 -6.75 -4.38 8.87
N ILE A 106 -6.95 -3.48 7.89
CA ILE A 106 -5.90 -3.03 6.97
C ILE A 106 -4.79 -2.32 7.75
N ALA A 107 -5.12 -1.41 8.66
CA ALA A 107 -4.13 -0.69 9.46
C ALA A 107 -3.27 -1.65 10.31
N LEU A 108 -3.88 -2.66 10.91
CA LEU A 108 -3.17 -3.71 11.66
C LEU A 108 -2.23 -4.51 10.75
N THR A 109 -2.70 -4.89 9.57
CA THR A 109 -1.91 -5.66 8.60
C THR A 109 -0.73 -4.86 8.07
N VAL A 110 -0.96 -3.60 7.68
CA VAL A 110 0.10 -2.68 7.25
C VAL A 110 1.11 -2.43 8.37
N GLY A 111 0.64 -2.34 9.62
CA GLY A 111 1.51 -2.23 10.80
C GLY A 111 2.48 -3.41 10.92
N LYS A 112 1.97 -4.65 10.82
CA LYS A 112 2.81 -5.87 10.86
C LYS A 112 3.83 -5.92 9.72
N LEU A 113 3.38 -5.68 8.48
CA LEU A 113 4.25 -5.69 7.31
C LEU A 113 5.35 -4.64 7.39
N ARG A 114 5.09 -3.47 7.99
CA ARG A 114 6.13 -2.45 8.21
C ARG A 114 7.22 -2.93 9.16
N VAL A 115 6.86 -3.63 10.23
CA VAL A 115 7.82 -4.20 11.18
C VAL A 115 8.65 -5.29 10.50
N GLU A 116 7.99 -6.24 9.83
CA GLU A 116 8.67 -7.31 9.09
C GLU A 116 9.61 -6.77 8.00
N LEU A 117 9.20 -5.70 7.30
CA LEU A 117 10.02 -5.02 6.31
C LEU A 117 11.25 -4.37 6.93
N GLU A 118 11.12 -3.76 8.11
CA GLU A 118 12.25 -3.14 8.80
C GLU A 118 13.25 -4.20 9.29
N GLU A 119 12.76 -5.30 9.87
CA GLU A 119 13.59 -6.42 10.29
C GLU A 119 14.36 -7.06 9.12
N THR A 120 13.69 -7.26 7.97
CA THR A 120 14.34 -7.83 6.78
C THR A 120 15.37 -6.87 6.17
N LYS A 121 15.09 -5.56 6.15
CA LYS A 121 16.07 -4.55 5.74
C LYS A 121 17.30 -4.53 6.65
N SER A 122 17.09 -4.59 7.96
CA SER A 122 18.18 -4.63 8.94
C SER A 122 19.08 -5.85 8.70
N LYS A 123 18.50 -7.06 8.56
CA LYS A 123 19.27 -8.27 8.23
C LYS A 123 20.03 -8.17 6.92
N LEU A 124 19.43 -7.58 5.89
CA LEU A 124 20.10 -7.37 4.61
C LEU A 124 21.29 -6.41 4.74
N ASN A 125 21.15 -5.35 5.55
CA ASN A 125 22.25 -4.43 5.81
C ASN A 125 23.40 -5.11 6.57
N GLU A 126 23.10 -5.90 7.60
CA GLU A 126 24.11 -6.69 8.32
C GLU A 126 24.86 -7.65 7.39
N GLN A 127 24.14 -8.37 6.51
CA GLN A 127 24.76 -9.23 5.51
C GLN A 127 25.66 -8.45 4.56
N ARG A 128 25.22 -7.28 4.11
CA ARG A 128 26.01 -6.42 3.24
C ARG A 128 27.31 -5.98 3.90
N GLU A 129 27.25 -5.50 5.14
CA GLU A 129 28.42 -5.09 5.91
C GLU A 129 29.41 -6.26 6.10
N TYR A 130 28.90 -7.46 6.38
CA TYR A 130 29.73 -8.67 6.48
C TYR A 130 30.48 -8.96 5.18
N TYR A 131 29.77 -8.99 4.03
CA TYR A 131 30.41 -9.27 2.75
C TYR A 131 31.38 -8.17 2.32
N GLU A 132 31.07 -6.90 2.58
CA GLU A 132 32.01 -5.79 2.34
C GLU A 132 33.29 -5.96 3.15
N GLY A 133 33.19 -6.39 4.42
CA GLY A 133 34.34 -6.72 5.26
C GLY A 133 35.20 -7.86 4.69
N VAL A 134 34.58 -8.99 4.35
CA VAL A 134 35.27 -10.15 3.75
C VAL A 134 35.98 -9.78 2.46
N ILE A 135 35.32 -9.02 1.59
CA ILE A 135 35.90 -8.56 0.32
C ILE A 135 37.07 -7.60 0.57
N SER A 136 36.94 -6.69 1.52
CA SER A 136 38.00 -5.74 1.88
C SER A 136 39.25 -6.46 2.38
N ASP A 137 39.10 -7.40 3.31
CA ASP A 137 40.22 -8.15 3.86
C ASP A 137 40.84 -9.11 2.83
N GLY A 138 40.01 -9.75 2.00
CA GLY A 138 40.48 -10.53 0.85
C GLY A 138 41.29 -9.69 -0.13
N SER A 139 40.82 -8.48 -0.45
CA SER A 139 41.52 -7.55 -1.36
C SER A 139 42.86 -7.10 -0.79
N LYS A 140 42.94 -6.79 0.51
CA LYS A 140 44.21 -6.48 1.19
C LYS A 140 45.18 -7.66 1.10
N ARG A 141 44.70 -8.88 1.36
CA ARG A 141 45.54 -10.08 1.32
C ARG A 141 46.08 -10.36 -0.09
N ILE A 142 45.26 -10.16 -1.12
CA ILE A 142 45.71 -10.28 -2.51
C ILE A 142 46.80 -9.24 -2.80
N ALA A 143 46.59 -7.98 -2.43
CA ALA A 143 47.60 -6.93 -2.64
C ALA A 143 48.92 -7.24 -1.91
N GLU A 144 48.87 -7.77 -0.68
CA GLU A 144 50.07 -8.24 0.04
C GLU A 144 50.79 -9.38 -0.68
N LEU A 145 50.05 -10.34 -1.22
CA LEU A 145 50.61 -11.46 -1.97
C LEU A 145 51.21 -11.01 -3.30
N GLU A 146 50.53 -10.13 -4.03
CA GLU A 146 51.01 -9.54 -5.28
C GLU A 146 52.26 -8.66 -5.08
N ALA A 147 52.36 -7.97 -3.94
CA ALA A 147 53.56 -7.18 -3.61
C ALA A 147 54.77 -8.07 -3.26
N ARG A 148 54.53 -9.29 -2.76
CA ARG A 148 55.59 -10.29 -2.49
C ARG A 148 55.93 -11.11 -3.72
N GLU A 149 55.06 -11.12 -4.73
CA GLU A 149 55.26 -11.88 -5.96
C GLU A 149 56.38 -11.26 -6.80
N ILE A 150 57.39 -12.05 -7.13
CA ILE A 150 58.48 -11.62 -8.01
C ILE A 150 57.99 -11.70 -9.45
N LYS A 151 57.87 -10.55 -10.11
CA LYS A 151 57.49 -10.46 -11.52
C LYS A 151 58.75 -10.23 -12.37
N PRO A 152 59.18 -11.21 -13.19
CA PRO A 152 60.35 -11.01 -14.05
C PRO A 152 60.07 -9.91 -15.07
N ALA A 153 61.09 -9.10 -15.39
CA ALA A 153 60.95 -8.08 -16.41
C ALA A 153 60.80 -8.71 -17.81
N LYS A 154 60.39 -7.91 -18.79
CA LYS A 154 60.22 -8.39 -20.17
C LYS A 154 61.56 -8.91 -20.72
N GLY A 155 61.64 -10.22 -20.99
CA GLY A 155 62.84 -10.90 -21.45
C GLY A 155 63.62 -11.65 -20.36
N GLU A 156 63.20 -11.54 -19.10
CA GLU A 156 63.72 -12.33 -17.99
C GLU A 156 62.87 -13.59 -17.76
N VAL A 157 63.50 -14.63 -17.19
CA VAL A 157 62.83 -15.87 -16.81
C VAL A 157 63.05 -16.10 -15.32
N LEU A 158 61.95 -16.20 -14.56
CA LEU A 158 61.99 -16.61 -13.16
C LEU A 158 61.94 -18.13 -13.08
N VAL A 159 62.96 -18.73 -12.45
CA VAL A 159 63.02 -20.17 -12.20
C VAL A 159 62.82 -20.41 -10.70
N VAL A 160 61.78 -21.18 -10.35
CA VAL A 160 61.48 -21.56 -8.96
C VAL A 160 61.79 -23.04 -8.78
N VAL A 161 62.76 -23.36 -7.91
CA VAL A 161 63.13 -24.73 -7.54
C VAL A 161 62.54 -25.04 -6.17
N SER A 162 61.53 -25.93 -6.12
CA SER A 162 60.82 -26.30 -4.90
C SER A 162 60.85 -27.82 -4.65
N GLY A 163 60.62 -28.23 -3.40
CA GLY A 163 60.71 -29.63 -2.99
C GLY A 163 61.05 -29.80 -1.51
N PHE A 164 60.96 -31.02 -0.99
CA PHE A 164 61.21 -31.34 0.42
C PHE A 164 62.67 -31.10 0.85
N THR A 165 62.93 -30.97 2.14
CA THR A 165 64.30 -30.82 2.68
C THR A 165 65.16 -32.03 2.28
N GLY A 166 66.38 -31.79 1.79
CA GLY A 166 67.29 -32.87 1.36
C GLY A 166 67.10 -33.39 -0.08
N CYS A 167 66.14 -32.89 -0.86
CA CYS A 167 65.91 -33.37 -2.23
C CYS A 167 66.86 -32.79 -3.30
N GLY A 168 67.99 -32.19 -2.90
CA GLY A 168 68.99 -31.67 -3.82
C GLY A 168 68.65 -30.33 -4.52
N LYS A 169 67.76 -29.50 -3.94
CA LYS A 169 67.38 -28.21 -4.53
C LYS A 169 68.56 -27.27 -4.79
N SER A 170 69.52 -27.21 -3.85
CA SER A 170 70.74 -26.39 -3.99
C SER A 170 71.60 -26.86 -5.16
N ALA A 171 71.76 -28.18 -5.32
CA ALA A 171 72.48 -28.78 -6.43
C ALA A 171 71.83 -28.44 -7.78
N ILE A 172 70.51 -28.61 -7.89
CA ILE A 172 69.76 -28.28 -9.12
C ILE A 172 69.89 -26.79 -9.46
N ALA A 173 69.69 -25.90 -8.47
CA ALA A 173 69.80 -24.47 -8.70
C ALA A 173 71.25 -24.05 -9.06
N GLY A 174 72.26 -24.69 -8.47
CA GLY A 174 73.66 -24.49 -8.80
C GLY A 174 74.03 -24.96 -10.21
N GLU A 175 73.53 -26.12 -10.64
CA GLU A 175 73.72 -26.62 -12.00
C GLU A 175 73.09 -25.69 -13.04
N ILE A 176 71.88 -25.17 -12.77
CA ILE A 176 71.21 -24.18 -13.62
C ILE A 176 72.07 -22.91 -13.72
N GLU A 177 72.62 -22.41 -12.61
CA GLU A 177 73.49 -21.23 -12.62
C GLU A 177 74.73 -21.43 -13.49
N ILE A 178 75.40 -22.59 -13.38
CA ILE A 178 76.59 -22.92 -14.18
C ILE A 178 76.23 -22.99 -15.67
N ALA A 179 75.15 -23.70 -16.01
CA ALA A 179 74.71 -23.88 -17.39
C ALA A 179 74.36 -22.54 -18.07
N MET A 180 73.62 -21.67 -17.38
CA MET A 180 73.24 -20.36 -17.91
C MET A 180 74.45 -19.44 -18.10
N LYS A 181 75.40 -19.43 -17.16
CA LYS A 181 76.65 -18.67 -17.29
C LYS A 181 77.51 -19.15 -18.46
N ALA A 182 77.54 -20.45 -18.72
CA ALA A 182 78.30 -21.02 -19.83
C ALA A 182 77.80 -20.56 -21.21
N ILE A 183 76.49 -20.30 -21.34
CA ILE A 183 75.88 -19.78 -22.58
C ILE A 183 75.79 -18.24 -22.61
N GLY A 184 76.40 -17.54 -21.64
CA GLY A 184 76.43 -16.09 -21.57
C GLY A 184 75.15 -15.42 -21.05
N VAL A 185 74.24 -16.18 -20.43
CA VAL A 185 73.02 -15.63 -19.81
C VAL A 185 73.33 -15.23 -18.35
N PRO A 186 73.09 -13.96 -17.96
CA PRO A 186 73.30 -13.51 -16.58
C PRO A 186 72.29 -14.16 -15.63
N VAL A 187 72.74 -14.57 -14.45
CA VAL A 187 71.92 -15.21 -13.40
C VAL A 187 71.96 -14.39 -12.12
N LEU A 188 70.79 -14.15 -11.52
CA LEU A 188 70.63 -13.43 -10.26
C LEU A 188 69.75 -14.25 -9.30
N TRP A 189 70.15 -14.31 -8.03
CA TRP A 189 69.40 -14.96 -6.96
C TRP A 189 68.52 -13.93 -6.25
N THR A 190 67.22 -14.16 -6.21
CA THR A 190 66.22 -13.17 -5.75
C THR A 190 66.22 -12.94 -4.24
N ASN A 191 66.72 -13.90 -3.44
CA ASN A 191 66.84 -13.80 -1.97
C ASN A 191 68.29 -13.58 -1.49
N GLY A 192 69.21 -13.22 -2.39
CA GLY A 192 70.64 -13.06 -2.09
C GLY A 192 71.41 -14.38 -1.96
N ASP A 193 72.72 -14.30 -1.69
CA ASP A 193 73.64 -15.44 -1.59
C ASP A 193 73.44 -16.30 -0.32
N ALA A 194 72.44 -16.00 0.53
CA ALA A 194 72.21 -16.69 1.80
C ALA A 194 71.96 -18.21 1.64
N GLU A 195 71.38 -18.64 0.50
CA GLU A 195 71.20 -20.07 0.20
C GLU A 195 72.45 -20.74 -0.41
N LYS A 196 73.47 -19.98 -0.85
CA LYS A 196 74.75 -20.55 -1.35
C LYS A 196 75.62 -21.11 -0.21
N ALA A 197 75.38 -20.70 1.03
CA ALA A 197 76.27 -20.94 2.16
C ALA A 197 76.09 -22.31 2.84
N HIS A 198 75.07 -23.10 2.48
CA HIS A 198 74.81 -24.38 3.16
C HIS A 198 75.60 -25.58 2.62
N ASP A 199 76.37 -25.44 1.53
CA ASP A 199 77.12 -26.54 0.89
C ASP A 199 78.65 -26.37 0.94
N ARG A 200 79.19 -25.57 1.86
CA ARG A 200 80.64 -25.53 2.13
C ARG A 200 80.97 -25.97 3.56
N SER A 201 80.75 -27.24 3.88
CA SER A 201 81.41 -27.95 4.99
C SER A 201 81.94 -29.28 4.50
#